data_AF-A0A7C6T554-F1
#
_entry.id   AF-A0A7C6T554-F1
#
_cell.length_a   1.000
_cell.length_b   1.000
_cell.length_c   1.000
_cell.angle_alpha   90.00
_cell.angle_beta   90.00
_cell.angle_gamma   90.00
#
_symmetry.space_group_name_H-M   'P 1'
#
loop_
_entity.id
_entity.type
_entity.pdbx_description
1 polymer ?
#
loop_
_entity_poly.entity_id
_entity_poly.type
_entity_poly.pdbx_seq_one_letter_code
_entity_poly.pdbx_strand_id
1 'polypeptide(L)'
;RIFPKTLLMLLISIPISLIAGLLMIYISYLMDQRIHDADNFEERFDIPLWGVLPSLENPNELTPSFNAGLYRIFNMMSEKIKNDGLTIAFVSTHKGAGLSFVITKLKALIEDEGFSVALNSANPVTAGQVVLLDAGGLLENKTALLTLRKAECIVLVAQACRTTVPMLNNSISILNTAFGKVDGIILNRRRFEVPRKLLNKLERWQSSE
;
A
#
# COMPACT_ATOMS: atom_id res chain seq x y z
N ARG A 1 12.86 -24.49 59.66
CA ARG A 1 11.55 -24.40 58.95
C ARG A 1 11.38 -22.97 58.47
N ILE A 2 11.70 -22.70 57.21
CA ILE A 2 11.59 -21.38 56.56
C ILE A 2 10.49 -21.53 55.50
N PHE A 3 9.25 -21.54 55.98
CA PHE A 3 8.19 -20.58 55.66
C PHE A 3 7.72 -20.56 54.18
N PRO A 4 6.42 -20.82 53.93
CA PRO A 4 5.77 -20.94 52.60
C PRO A 4 5.69 -19.64 51.76
N LYS A 5 6.42 -18.59 52.15
CA LYS A 5 6.38 -17.27 51.49
C LYS A 5 7.14 -17.24 50.18
N THR A 6 8.23 -18.00 50.04
CA THR A 6 9.02 -18.04 48.80
C THR A 6 8.27 -18.76 47.68
N LEU A 7 7.55 -19.84 48.01
CA LEU A 7 6.68 -20.54 47.06
C LEU A 7 5.54 -19.62 46.59
N LEU A 8 4.94 -18.86 47.50
CA LEU A 8 3.89 -17.88 47.17
C LEU A 8 4.43 -16.75 46.28
N MET A 9 5.62 -16.21 46.58
CA MET A 9 6.28 -15.21 45.73
C MET A 9 6.58 -15.75 44.33
N LEU A 10 7.02 -17.01 44.21
CA LEU A 10 7.25 -17.66 42.92
C LEU A 10 5.94 -17.88 42.15
N LEU A 11 4.86 -18.25 42.83
CA LEU A 11 3.57 -18.48 42.19
C LEU A 11 2.93 -17.18 41.68
N ILE A 12 3.19 -16.05 42.36
CA ILE A 12 2.72 -14.71 41.99
C ILE A 12 3.57 -14.08 40.88
N SER A 13 4.86 -14.41 40.78
CA SER A 13 5.73 -13.85 39.73
C SER A 13 5.34 -14.31 38.33
N ILE A 14 4.83 -15.54 38.18
CA ILE A 14 4.39 -16.10 36.90
C ILE A 14 3.27 -15.26 36.24
N PRO A 15 2.11 -15.01 36.88
CA PRO A 15 1.06 -14.21 36.29
C PRO A 15 1.47 -12.75 36.10
N ILE A 16 2.26 -12.17 37.02
CA ILE A 16 2.77 -10.81 36.87
C ILE A 16 3.66 -10.69 35.63
N SER A 17 4.55 -11.65 35.40
CA SER A 17 5.41 -11.68 34.21
C SER A 17 4.59 -11.82 32.92
N LEU A 18 3.54 -12.64 32.94
CA LEU A 18 2.62 -12.79 31.81
C LEU A 18 1.90 -11.47 31.50
N ILE A 19 1.33 -10.82 32.52
CA ILE A 19 0.64 -9.53 32.37
C ILE A 19 1.59 -8.45 31.84
N ALA A 20 2.81 -8.37 32.39
CA ALA A 20 3.82 -7.42 31.93
C ALA A 20 4.24 -7.70 30.47
N GLY A 21 4.38 -8.97 30.08
CA GLY A 21 4.65 -9.36 28.70
C GLY A 21 3.52 -8.97 27.75
N LEU A 22 2.26 -9.23 28.13
CA LEU A 22 1.08 -8.82 27.36
C LEU A 22 0.97 -7.30 27.24
N LEU A 23 1.25 -6.56 28.33
CA LEU A 23 1.28 -5.10 28.33
C LEU A 23 2.37 -4.58 27.38
N MET A 24 3.57 -5.18 27.40
CA MET A 24 4.67 -4.79 26.51
C MET A 24 4.32 -5.04 25.05
N ILE A 25 3.68 -6.17 24.73
CA ILE A 25 3.16 -6.46 23.39
C ILE A 25 2.11 -5.41 22.99
N TYR A 26 1.19 -5.05 23.89
CA TYR A 26 0.15 -4.07 23.62
C TYR A 26 0.70 -2.66 23.38
N ILE A 27 1.67 -2.20 24.18
CA ILE A 27 2.34 -0.91 23.96
C ILE A 27 3.10 -0.94 22.64
N SER A 28 3.82 -2.03 22.36
CA SER A 28 4.54 -2.19 21.08
C SER A 28 3.59 -2.14 19.88
N TYR A 29 2.39 -2.72 20.02
CA TYR A 29 1.34 -2.65 19.01
C TYR A 29 0.81 -1.22 18.81
N LEU A 30 0.55 -0.47 19.90
CA LEU A 30 0.12 0.93 19.80
C LEU A 30 1.19 1.83 19.17
N MET A 31 2.47 1.51 19.37
CA MET A 31 3.59 2.22 18.74
C MET A 31 3.80 1.83 17.27
N ASP A 32 3.25 0.71 16.81
CA ASP A 32 3.36 0.28 15.43
C ASP A 32 2.40 1.06 14.52
N GLN A 33 2.85 2.22 14.05
CA GLN A 33 2.08 3.09 13.14
C GLN A 33 2.13 2.66 11.67
N ARG A 34 2.38 1.39 11.39
CA ARG A 34 2.35 0.86 10.01
C ARG A 34 0.92 0.90 9.47
N ILE A 35 0.82 1.19 8.18
CA ILE A 35 -0.46 1.22 7.48
C ILE A 35 -0.87 -0.23 7.18
N HIS A 36 -1.84 -0.75 7.93
CA HIS A 36 -2.34 -2.11 7.77
C HIS A 36 -3.57 -2.15 6.85
N ASP A 37 -4.49 -1.21 7.03
CA ASP A 37 -5.73 -1.12 6.28
C ASP A 37 -5.91 0.25 5.62
N ALA A 38 -6.83 0.25 4.65
CA ALA A 38 -7.20 1.44 3.89
C ALA A 38 -8.47 2.11 4.45
N ASP A 39 -8.98 1.63 5.59
CA ASP A 39 -10.15 2.20 6.26
C ASP A 39 -9.80 3.59 6.81
N ASN A 40 -10.69 4.56 6.59
CA ASN A 40 -10.50 5.99 6.93
C ASN A 40 -9.22 6.62 6.34
N PHE A 41 -8.66 6.03 5.27
CA PHE A 41 -7.43 6.52 4.65
C PHE A 41 -7.63 7.91 4.01
N GLU A 42 -8.74 8.09 3.28
CA GLU A 42 -9.05 9.36 2.63
C GLU A 42 -9.31 10.48 3.65
N GLU A 43 -10.04 10.19 4.73
CA GLU A 43 -10.28 11.14 5.82
C GLU A 43 -8.98 11.57 6.52
N ARG A 44 -8.04 10.64 6.67
CA ARG A 44 -6.79 10.91 7.40
C ARG A 44 -5.77 11.71 6.61
N PHE A 45 -5.67 11.46 5.31
CA PHE A 45 -4.62 12.04 4.47
C PHE A 45 -5.12 13.12 3.51
N ASP A 46 -6.44 13.33 3.42
CA ASP A 46 -7.09 14.28 2.51
C ASP A 46 -6.67 14.09 1.04
N ILE A 47 -6.39 12.84 0.66
CA ILE A 47 -5.95 12.43 -0.68
C ILE A 47 -6.75 11.19 -1.06
N PRO A 48 -7.30 11.14 -2.29
CA PRO A 48 -8.08 10.00 -2.74
C PRO A 48 -7.23 8.73 -2.82
N LEU A 49 -7.78 7.64 -2.32
CA LEU A 49 -7.16 6.32 -2.42
C LEU A 49 -7.57 5.70 -3.75
N TRP A 50 -6.70 5.68 -4.74
CA TRP A 50 -7.05 5.14 -6.07
C TRP A 50 -7.29 3.64 -6.06
N GLY A 51 -6.59 2.90 -5.21
CA GLY A 51 -6.85 1.47 -5.09
C GLY A 51 -5.98 0.76 -4.07
N VAL A 52 -6.38 -0.47 -3.79
CA VAL A 52 -5.70 -1.36 -2.87
C VAL A 52 -5.39 -2.65 -3.61
N LEU A 53 -4.11 -2.97 -3.73
CA LEU A 53 -3.63 -4.17 -4.40
C LEU A 53 -3.22 -5.21 -3.35
N PRO A 54 -3.89 -6.38 -3.30
CA PRO A 54 -3.52 -7.44 -2.39
C PRO A 54 -2.14 -8.03 -2.75
N SER A 55 -1.48 -8.65 -1.78
CA SER A 55 -0.25 -9.40 -2.04
C SER A 55 -0.57 -10.66 -2.84
N LEU A 56 0.19 -10.90 -3.91
CA LEU A 56 0.15 -12.15 -4.65
C LEU A 56 1.15 -13.16 -4.05
N GLU A 57 0.77 -14.43 -4.00
CA GLU A 57 1.70 -15.53 -3.68
C GLU A 57 2.62 -15.80 -4.86
N ASN A 58 2.05 -15.85 -6.07
CA ASN A 58 2.77 -15.95 -7.32
C ASN A 58 2.57 -14.67 -8.15
N PRO A 59 3.64 -13.93 -8.52
CA PRO A 59 3.53 -12.68 -9.30
C PRO A 59 2.81 -12.82 -10.65
N ASN A 60 2.75 -14.03 -11.20
CA ASN A 60 2.12 -14.30 -12.49
C ASN A 60 0.64 -14.69 -12.38
N GLU A 61 0.17 -15.06 -11.19
CA GLU A 61 -1.20 -15.51 -10.97
C GLU A 61 -2.04 -14.37 -10.40
N LEU A 62 -2.78 -13.69 -11.27
CA LEU A 62 -3.65 -12.59 -10.90
C LEU A 62 -4.91 -13.13 -10.24
N THR A 63 -5.05 -12.91 -8.92
CA THR A 63 -6.29 -13.24 -8.22
C THR A 63 -7.42 -12.29 -8.64
N PRO A 64 -8.69 -12.71 -8.57
CA PRO A 64 -9.82 -11.84 -8.90
C PRO A 64 -9.84 -10.53 -8.09
N SER A 65 -9.45 -10.59 -6.82
CA SER A 65 -9.36 -9.41 -5.95
C SER A 65 -8.23 -8.46 -6.36
N PHE A 66 -7.11 -8.99 -6.83
CA PHE A 66 -6.04 -8.16 -7.40
C PHE A 66 -6.50 -7.48 -8.67
N ASN A 67 -7.14 -8.24 -9.56
CA ASN A 67 -7.65 -7.71 -10.82
C ASN A 67 -8.66 -6.59 -10.59
N ALA A 68 -9.62 -6.78 -9.68
CA ALA A 68 -10.59 -5.75 -9.30
C ALA A 68 -9.92 -4.46 -8.79
N GLY A 69 -8.86 -4.58 -7.98
CA GLY A 69 -8.07 -3.43 -7.53
C GLY A 69 -7.36 -2.70 -8.67
N LEU A 70 -6.86 -3.44 -9.67
CA LEU A 70 -6.21 -2.89 -10.85
C LEU A 70 -7.21 -2.15 -11.76
N TYR A 71 -8.39 -2.74 -11.99
CA TYR A 71 -9.48 -2.10 -12.73
C TYR A 71 -9.99 -0.84 -12.02
N ARG A 72 -10.06 -0.83 -10.68
CA ARG A 72 -10.40 0.40 -9.93
C ARG A 72 -9.41 1.53 -10.24
N ILE A 73 -8.11 1.22 -10.22
CA ILE A 73 -7.06 2.21 -10.52
C ILE A 73 -7.16 2.68 -11.98
N PHE A 74 -7.38 1.76 -12.92
CA PHE A 74 -7.57 2.09 -14.33
C PHE A 74 -8.80 2.98 -14.57
N ASN A 75 -9.92 2.71 -13.90
CA ASN A 75 -11.14 3.50 -14.03
C ASN A 75 -10.98 4.96 -13.60
N MET A 76 -10.05 5.25 -12.68
CA MET A 76 -9.73 6.63 -12.28
C MET A 76 -9.05 7.45 -13.39
N MET A 77 -8.42 6.78 -14.37
CA MET A 77 -7.67 7.43 -15.45
C MET A 77 -8.27 7.20 -16.84
N SER A 78 -9.15 6.22 -17.01
CA SER A 78 -9.61 5.76 -18.33
C SER A 78 -10.33 6.83 -19.14
N GLU A 79 -11.15 7.66 -18.50
CA GLU A 79 -11.86 8.76 -19.17
C GLU A 79 -10.89 9.80 -19.73
N LYS A 80 -9.91 10.22 -18.91
CA LYS A 80 -8.91 11.19 -19.33
C LYS A 80 -7.98 10.63 -20.41
N ILE A 81 -7.60 9.36 -20.32
CA ILE A 81 -6.82 8.67 -21.36
C ILE A 81 -7.59 8.67 -22.69
N LYS A 82 -8.90 8.38 -22.67
CA LYS A 82 -9.73 8.33 -23.88
C LYS A 82 -9.85 9.69 -24.57
N ASN A 83 -10.05 10.75 -23.79
CA ASN A 83 -10.37 12.07 -24.34
C ASN A 83 -9.11 12.87 -24.74
N ASP A 84 -8.10 12.91 -23.87
CA ASP A 84 -6.97 13.84 -24.02
C ASP A 84 -5.62 13.12 -24.12
N GLY A 85 -5.56 11.86 -23.68
CA GLY A 85 -4.31 11.19 -23.35
C GLY A 85 -3.82 11.58 -21.95
N LEU A 86 -2.86 10.85 -21.40
CA LEU A 86 -2.40 11.11 -20.03
C LEU A 86 -0.92 10.79 -19.82
N THR A 87 -0.16 11.75 -19.27
CA THR A 87 1.14 11.46 -18.65
C THR A 87 0.97 11.34 -17.14
N ILE A 88 1.09 10.12 -16.63
CA ILE A 88 0.99 9.82 -15.21
C ILE A 88 2.34 9.35 -14.68
N ALA A 89 2.78 9.93 -13.58
CA ALA A 89 3.96 9.46 -12.87
C ALA A 89 3.58 8.75 -11.59
N PHE A 90 4.26 7.64 -11.37
CA PHE A 90 4.16 6.89 -10.14
C PHE A 90 5.46 7.05 -9.36
N VAL A 91 5.33 7.27 -8.07
CA VAL A 91 6.44 7.36 -7.13
C VAL A 91 6.12 6.53 -5.91
N SER A 92 7.13 5.98 -5.25
CA SER A 92 6.95 5.21 -4.01
C SER A 92 7.47 5.96 -2.79
N THR A 93 6.90 5.68 -1.63
CA THR A 93 7.41 6.24 -0.36
C THR A 93 8.84 5.80 -0.07
N HIS A 94 9.20 4.56 -0.42
CA HIS A 94 10.55 4.02 -0.24
C HIS A 94 10.87 2.99 -1.32
N LYS A 95 12.17 2.69 -1.49
CA LYS A 95 12.60 1.61 -2.39
C LYS A 95 11.99 0.28 -1.94
N GLY A 96 11.42 -0.47 -2.89
CA GLY A 96 10.85 -1.79 -2.64
C GLY A 96 9.36 -1.83 -2.30
N ALA A 97 8.67 -0.68 -2.29
CA ALA A 97 7.21 -0.62 -2.10
C ALA A 97 6.41 -1.31 -3.22
N GLY A 98 7.08 -1.70 -4.31
CA GLY A 98 6.51 -2.44 -5.43
C GLY A 98 6.04 -1.56 -6.58
N LEU A 99 6.58 -0.34 -6.69
CA LEU A 99 6.31 0.61 -7.77
C LEU A 99 6.37 -0.01 -9.17
N SER A 100 7.53 -0.56 -9.54
CA SER A 100 7.72 -1.15 -10.88
C SER A 100 6.78 -2.34 -11.12
N PHE A 101 6.45 -3.12 -10.07
CA PHE A 101 5.45 -4.19 -10.18
C PHE A 101 4.05 -3.65 -10.50
N VAL A 102 3.62 -2.58 -9.80
CA VAL A 102 2.33 -1.93 -10.06
C VAL A 102 2.30 -1.35 -11.47
N ILE A 103 3.35 -0.66 -11.91
CA ILE A 103 3.46 -0.10 -13.27
C ILE A 103 3.40 -1.21 -14.32
N THR A 104 4.12 -2.33 -14.14
CA THR A 104 4.09 -3.45 -15.09
C THR A 104 2.70 -4.06 -15.21
N LYS A 105 1.99 -4.26 -14.10
CA LYS A 105 0.62 -4.81 -14.13
C LYS A 105 -0.38 -3.83 -14.73
N LEU A 106 -0.30 -2.55 -14.38
CA LEU A 106 -1.14 -1.51 -14.97
C LEU A 106 -0.87 -1.38 -16.48
N LYS A 107 0.38 -1.38 -16.91
CA LYS A 107 0.74 -1.37 -18.33
C LYS A 107 0.03 -2.50 -19.07
N ALA A 108 0.16 -3.74 -18.59
CA ALA A 108 -0.46 -4.89 -19.22
C ALA A 108 -1.99 -4.77 -19.29
N LEU A 109 -2.63 -4.29 -18.21
CA LEU A 109 -4.09 -4.05 -18.21
C LEU A 109 -4.49 -2.98 -19.23
N ILE A 110 -3.78 -1.85 -19.27
CA ILE A 110 -4.14 -0.73 -20.13
C ILE A 110 -3.92 -1.10 -21.62
N GLU A 111 -2.88 -1.89 -21.92
CA GLU A 111 -2.65 -2.45 -23.26
C GLU A 111 -3.75 -3.44 -23.65
N ASP A 112 -4.21 -4.29 -22.73
CA ASP A 112 -5.31 -5.25 -22.94
C ASP A 112 -6.64 -4.54 -23.23
N GLU A 113 -6.88 -3.40 -22.57
CA GLU A 113 -8.04 -2.52 -22.82
C GLU A 113 -7.93 -1.71 -24.13
N GLY A 114 -6.84 -1.90 -24.90
CA GLY A 114 -6.68 -1.34 -26.25
C GLY A 114 -6.02 0.04 -26.31
N PHE A 115 -5.43 0.54 -25.23
CA PHE A 115 -4.71 1.81 -25.20
C PHE A 115 -3.22 1.63 -25.50
N SER A 116 -2.59 2.67 -26.06
CA SER A 116 -1.14 2.65 -26.30
C SER A 116 -0.39 3.13 -25.05
N VAL A 117 0.46 2.28 -24.49
CA VAL A 117 1.24 2.58 -23.28
C VAL A 117 2.72 2.75 -23.60
N ALA A 118 3.30 3.89 -23.22
CA ALA A 118 4.75 4.09 -23.25
C ALA A 118 5.32 4.25 -21.83
N LEU A 119 6.47 3.65 -21.58
CA LEU A 119 7.18 3.79 -20.29
C LEU A 119 8.28 4.84 -20.42
N ASN A 120 8.32 5.79 -19.48
CA ASN A 120 9.38 6.81 -19.39
C ASN A 120 9.65 7.58 -20.70
N SER A 121 8.63 7.72 -21.54
CA SER A 121 8.73 8.45 -22.81
C SER A 121 8.65 9.96 -22.59
N ALA A 122 9.33 10.72 -23.43
CA ALA A 122 9.24 12.18 -23.47
C ALA A 122 8.28 12.69 -24.55
N ASN A 123 7.64 11.78 -25.30
CA ASN A 123 6.74 12.14 -26.38
C ASN A 123 5.43 12.71 -25.81
N PRO A 124 4.88 13.76 -26.43
CA PRO A 124 3.55 14.25 -26.08
C PRO A 124 2.52 13.15 -26.33
N VAL A 125 1.53 13.09 -25.44
CA VAL A 125 0.50 12.06 -25.42
C VAL A 125 -0.73 12.59 -26.15
N THR A 126 -1.41 11.73 -26.92
CA THR A 126 -2.70 12.05 -27.54
C THR A 126 -3.81 11.18 -26.98
N ALA A 127 -5.06 11.49 -27.31
CA ALA A 127 -6.22 10.66 -27.03
C ALA A 127 -5.94 9.17 -27.35
N GLY A 128 -6.26 8.30 -26.40
CA GLY A 128 -6.01 6.86 -26.49
C GLY A 128 -4.57 6.42 -26.14
N GLN A 129 -3.68 7.34 -25.78
CA GLN A 129 -2.32 7.05 -25.36
C GLN A 129 -2.11 7.40 -23.89
N VAL A 130 -1.21 6.67 -23.24
CA VAL A 130 -0.77 6.94 -21.87
C VAL A 130 0.73 6.77 -21.74
N VAL A 131 1.36 7.68 -21.02
CA VAL A 131 2.76 7.57 -20.62
C VAL A 131 2.81 7.30 -19.12
N LEU A 132 3.41 6.16 -18.74
CA LEU A 132 3.67 5.83 -17.34
C LEU A 132 5.12 6.18 -17.01
N LEU A 133 5.33 7.12 -16.10
CA LEU A 133 6.66 7.49 -15.63
C LEU A 133 6.97 6.79 -14.29
N ASP A 134 8.10 6.08 -14.22
CA ASP A 134 8.61 5.49 -12.98
C ASP A 134 9.63 6.47 -12.35
N ALA A 135 9.23 7.11 -11.24
CA ALA A 135 10.09 8.04 -10.51
C ALA A 135 10.95 7.36 -9.42
N GLY A 136 10.71 6.08 -9.11
CA GLY A 136 11.41 5.36 -8.04
C GLY A 136 10.93 5.69 -6.62
N GLY A 137 11.81 5.50 -5.63
CA GLY A 137 11.55 5.81 -4.22
C GLY A 137 11.83 7.28 -3.91
N LEU A 138 10.83 8.02 -3.41
CA LEU A 138 10.92 9.46 -3.18
C LEU A 138 11.97 9.83 -2.14
N LEU A 139 12.03 9.08 -1.04
CA LEU A 139 12.89 9.41 0.09
C LEU A 139 14.37 9.14 -0.20
N GLU A 140 14.67 8.22 -1.11
CA GLU A 140 16.04 7.84 -1.46
C GLU A 140 16.54 8.43 -2.78
N ASN A 141 15.64 8.78 -3.71
CA ASN A 141 16.00 9.24 -5.05
C ASN A 141 15.65 10.72 -5.30
N LYS A 142 16.66 11.59 -5.23
CA LYS A 142 16.49 13.02 -5.57
C LYS A 142 16.09 13.27 -7.03
N THR A 143 16.39 12.35 -7.96
CA THR A 143 15.99 12.51 -9.37
C THR A 143 14.51 12.19 -9.60
N ALA A 144 13.81 11.58 -8.63
CA ALA A 144 12.38 11.31 -8.70
C ALA A 144 11.59 12.58 -9.01
N LEU A 145 11.96 13.71 -8.38
CA LEU A 145 11.29 15.00 -8.59
C LEU A 145 11.42 15.51 -10.04
N LEU A 146 12.53 15.21 -10.72
CA LEU A 146 12.73 15.61 -12.13
C LEU A 146 11.80 14.84 -13.07
N THR A 147 11.57 13.56 -12.78
CA THR A 147 10.62 12.72 -13.52
C THR A 147 9.19 13.18 -13.26
N LEU A 148 8.84 13.43 -12.00
CA LEU A 148 7.51 13.89 -11.58
C LEU A 148 7.09 15.22 -12.22
N ARG A 149 8.03 16.14 -12.45
CA ARG A 149 7.75 17.44 -13.11
C ARG A 149 7.18 17.31 -14.52
N LYS A 150 7.44 16.19 -15.21
CA LYS A 150 6.93 15.94 -16.56
C LYS A 150 5.50 15.40 -16.56
N ALA A 151 4.97 15.05 -15.39
CA ALA A 151 3.69 14.39 -15.26
C ALA A 151 2.55 15.38 -15.09
N GLU A 152 1.42 15.05 -15.69
CA GLU A 152 0.16 15.74 -15.40
C GLU A 152 -0.50 15.20 -14.15
N CYS A 153 -0.23 13.95 -13.79
CA CYS A 153 -0.82 13.27 -12.65
C CYS A 153 0.28 12.57 -11.85
N ILE A 154 0.27 12.72 -10.53
CA ILE A 154 1.24 12.14 -9.60
C ILE A 154 0.51 11.17 -8.68
N VAL A 155 0.92 9.91 -8.73
CA VAL A 155 0.36 8.84 -7.89
C VAL A 155 1.43 8.27 -6.97
N LEU A 156 1.11 8.23 -5.68
CA LEU A 156 2.00 7.72 -4.64
C LEU A 156 1.68 6.26 -4.31
N VAL A 157 2.66 5.38 -4.44
CA VAL A 157 2.57 3.96 -4.10
C VAL A 157 3.16 3.72 -2.71
N ALA A 158 2.31 3.27 -1.79
CA ALA A 158 2.69 2.88 -0.44
C ALA A 158 2.59 1.36 -0.28
N GLN A 159 3.45 0.76 0.53
CA GLN A 159 3.39 -0.67 0.83
C GLN A 159 2.68 -0.91 2.16
N ALA A 160 1.62 -1.72 2.15
CA ALA A 160 0.93 -2.15 3.36
C ALA A 160 1.89 -2.90 4.31
N CYS A 161 1.69 -2.70 5.62
CA CYS A 161 2.49 -3.26 6.72
C CYS A 161 3.98 -2.88 6.70
N ARG A 162 4.42 -1.96 5.83
CA ARG A 162 5.81 -1.48 5.75
C ARG A 162 5.90 0.03 5.78
N THR A 163 5.06 0.72 5.02
CA THR A 163 4.94 2.17 5.09
C THR A 163 4.25 2.56 6.40
N THR A 164 4.87 3.47 7.16
CA THR A 164 4.27 4.05 8.36
C THR A 164 3.56 5.36 8.02
N VAL A 165 2.67 5.79 8.89
CA VAL A 165 1.95 7.06 8.76
C VAL A 165 2.92 8.25 8.66
N PRO A 166 3.95 8.38 9.52
CA PRO A 166 4.89 9.49 9.40
C PRO A 166 5.66 9.47 8.08
N MET A 167 6.02 8.28 7.56
CA MET A 167 6.69 8.16 6.25
C MET A 167 5.79 8.60 5.10
N LEU A 168 4.51 8.21 5.15
CA LEU A 168 3.53 8.61 4.15
C LEU A 168 3.27 10.12 4.20
N ASN A 169 3.05 10.68 5.39
CA ASN A 169 2.88 12.13 5.59
C ASN A 169 4.09 12.93 5.11
N ASN A 170 5.30 12.48 5.42
CA ASN A 170 6.51 13.12 4.93
C ASN A 170 6.57 13.10 3.39
N SER A 171 6.23 11.96 2.78
CA SER A 171 6.20 11.82 1.32
C SER A 171 5.17 12.75 0.68
N ILE A 172 3.95 12.80 1.22
CA ILE A 172 2.89 13.71 0.80
C ILE A 172 3.34 15.17 0.94
N SER A 173 3.94 15.53 2.08
CA SER A 173 4.43 16.88 2.32
C SER A 173 5.50 17.30 1.31
N ILE A 174 6.43 16.40 0.96
CA ILE A 174 7.45 16.66 -0.06
C ILE A 174 6.79 16.89 -1.43
N LEU A 175 5.82 16.06 -1.82
CA LEU A 175 5.13 16.18 -3.09
C LEU A 175 4.25 17.45 -3.17
N ASN A 176 3.50 17.76 -2.11
CA ASN A 176 2.72 18.99 -2.02
C ASN A 176 3.61 20.24 -2.04
N THR A 177 4.79 20.19 -1.40
CA THR A 177 5.73 21.32 -1.44
C THR A 177 6.34 21.50 -2.83
N ALA A 178 6.66 20.41 -3.53
CA ALA A 178 7.32 20.46 -4.83
C ALA A 178 6.37 20.70 -6.01
N PHE A 179 5.13 20.19 -5.94
CA PHE A 179 4.18 20.18 -7.06
C PHE A 179 2.80 20.74 -6.72
N GLY A 180 2.53 21.05 -5.45
CA GLY A 180 1.23 21.53 -4.98
C GLY A 180 0.12 20.48 -4.96
N LYS A 181 0.44 19.21 -5.27
CA LYS A 181 -0.57 18.14 -5.37
C LYS A 181 -0.01 16.73 -5.23
N VAL A 182 -0.91 15.82 -4.85
CA VAL A 182 -0.81 14.37 -5.00
C VAL A 182 -2.19 13.91 -5.47
N ASP A 183 -2.30 13.44 -6.71
CA ASP A 183 -3.60 13.13 -7.32
C ASP A 183 -4.19 11.82 -6.80
N GLY A 184 -3.37 10.93 -6.23
CA GLY A 184 -3.87 9.69 -5.63
C GLY A 184 -2.82 8.85 -4.92
N ILE A 185 -3.31 7.94 -4.08
CA ILE A 185 -2.48 6.93 -3.40
C ILE A 185 -2.91 5.52 -3.80
N ILE A 186 -1.93 4.65 -4.04
CA ILE A 186 -2.13 3.20 -4.24
C ILE A 186 -1.49 2.48 -3.06
N LEU A 187 -2.29 1.67 -2.35
CA LEU A 187 -1.79 0.79 -1.31
C LEU A 187 -1.48 -0.59 -1.88
N ASN A 188 -0.21 -0.97 -1.92
CA ASN A 188 0.25 -2.22 -2.50
C ASN A 188 0.58 -3.28 -1.45
N ARG A 189 0.51 -4.55 -1.86
CA ARG A 189 0.80 -5.75 -1.04
C ARG A 189 -0.02 -5.84 0.24
N ARG A 190 -1.29 -5.42 0.21
CA ARG A 190 -2.19 -5.64 1.35
C ARG A 190 -2.32 -7.13 1.60
N ARG A 191 -2.07 -7.55 2.84
CA ARG A 191 -2.30 -8.94 3.28
C ARG A 191 -3.61 -8.96 4.04
N PHE A 192 -4.52 -9.87 3.69
CA PHE A 192 -5.63 -10.19 4.58
C PHE A 192 -5.05 -10.98 5.76
N GLU A 193 -5.15 -10.42 6.96
CA GLU A 193 -4.49 -10.95 8.15
C GLU A 193 -5.11 -12.22 8.72
N VAL A 194 -6.17 -12.77 8.11
CA VAL A 194 -6.79 -13.98 8.67
C VAL A 194 -6.13 -15.23 8.08
N PRO A 195 -5.36 -16.01 8.87
CA PRO A 195 -4.84 -17.28 8.40
C PRO A 195 -6.03 -18.18 8.05
N ARG A 196 -6.10 -18.66 6.81
CA ARG A 196 -7.16 -19.60 6.38
C ARG A 196 -7.28 -20.82 7.30
N LYS A 197 -6.18 -21.23 7.95
CA LYS A 197 -6.18 -22.29 8.97
C LYS A 197 -7.05 -21.98 10.20
N LEU A 198 -7.15 -20.70 10.60
CA LEU A 198 -8.00 -20.26 11.71
C LEU A 198 -9.47 -20.12 11.27
N LEU A 199 -9.72 -19.60 10.06
CA LEU A 199 -11.06 -19.57 9.47
C LEU A 199 -11.65 -20.97 9.31
N ASN A 200 -10.91 -21.90 8.73
CA ASN A 200 -11.36 -23.27 8.54
C ASN A 200 -11.62 -24.01 9.88
N LYS A 201 -10.96 -23.60 10.97
CA LYS A 201 -11.23 -24.14 12.30
C LYS A 201 -12.52 -23.56 12.91
N LEU A 202 -12.79 -22.28 12.67
CA LEU A 202 -14.00 -21.59 13.13
C LEU A 202 -15.24 -22.06 12.34
N GLU A 203 -15.13 -22.20 11.02
CA GLU A 203 -16.20 -22.74 10.16
C GLU A 203 -16.56 -24.18 10.55
N ARG A 204 -15.57 -25.01 10.90
CA ARG A 204 -15.79 -26.38 11.42
C ARG A 204 -16.49 -26.43 12.77
N TRP A 205 -16.42 -25.37 13.57
CA TRP A 205 -17.12 -25.27 14.85
C TRP A 205 -18.57 -24.83 14.67
N GLN A 206 -18.85 -23.94 13.70
CA GLN A 206 -20.20 -23.47 13.40
C GLN A 206 -21.04 -24.50 12.63
N SER A 207 -20.41 -25.45 11.92
CA SER A 207 -21.11 -26.53 11.23
C SER A 207 -21.40 -27.75 12.11
N SER A 208 -21.11 -27.70 13.42
CA SER A 208 -21.38 -28.79 14.37
C SER A 208 -22.44 -28.46 15.42
N GLU A 209 -23.19 -27.37 15.23
CA GLU A 209 -24.49 -27.10 15.87
C GLU A 209 -25.61 -27.31 14.84
#